data_AF-A0A659S3I5-F1
#
_entry.id   AF-A0A659S3I5-F1
#
_cell.length_a   1.000
_cell.length_b   1.000
_cell.length_c   1.000
_cell.angle_alpha   90.00
_cell.angle_beta   90.00
_cell.angle_gamma   90.00
#
_symmetry.space_group_name_H-M   'P 1'
#
loop_
_entity.id
_entity.type
_entity.pdbx_description
1 polymer ?
#
loop_
_entity_poly.entity_id
_entity_poly.type
_entity_poly.pdbx_seq_one_letter_code
_entity_poly.pdbx_strand_id
1 'polypeptide(L)'
;LVLTAILTSLIGTFLLVTHGNPTSLSISSGALFWGIASAFAAAFYTTWPSRLIAQYGTLPVVGWSMSFGGLILLPFYAKEGTHFAVSGSLILAFFYLVVIGTSLTFSLYLKGAQLIGGPKASILSCAEPLSSALLSLLLLGISFTLPDWLGTLLILSSVILISLDSRRRARAA
;
A
#
# COMPACT_ATOMS: atom_id res chain seq x y z
N LEU A 1 -8.05 17.49 -12.71
CA LEU A 1 -7.08 17.23 -11.63
C LEU A 1 -7.03 15.75 -11.26
N VAL A 2 -8.14 15.11 -10.92
CA VAL A 2 -8.15 13.67 -10.59
C VAL A 2 -7.76 12.80 -11.81
N LEU A 3 -8.38 13.00 -12.98
CA LEU A 3 -8.04 12.22 -14.19
C LEU A 3 -6.57 12.39 -14.60
N THR A 4 -6.05 13.63 -14.54
CA THR A 4 -4.65 13.93 -14.84
C THR A 4 -3.70 13.25 -13.86
N ALA A 5 -4.06 13.15 -12.57
CA ALA A 5 -3.27 12.44 -11.57
C ALA A 5 -3.29 10.92 -11.79
N ILE A 6 -4.44 10.35 -12.18
CA ILE A 6 -4.54 8.94 -12.53
C ILE A 6 -3.64 8.62 -13.73
N LEU A 7 -3.70 9.44 -14.79
CA LEU A 7 -2.87 9.27 -15.98
C LEU A 7 -1.37 9.38 -15.64
N THR A 8 -0.95 10.38 -14.86
CA THR A 8 0.46 10.50 -14.47
C THR A 8 0.92 9.33 -13.61
N SER A 9 0.08 8.84 -12.68
CA SER A 9 0.40 7.65 -11.90
C SER A 9 0.53 6.41 -12.78
N LEU A 10 -0.36 6.21 -13.75
CA LEU A 10 -0.31 5.07 -14.67
C LEU A 10 0.96 5.09 -15.54
N ILE A 11 1.32 6.26 -16.07
CA ILE A 11 2.56 6.43 -16.84
C ILE A 11 3.78 6.16 -15.95
N GLY A 12 3.76 6.66 -14.71
CA GLY A 12 4.85 6.45 -13.75
C GLY A 12 5.04 4.97 -13.38
N THR A 13 3.94 4.26 -13.10
CA THR A 13 3.98 2.81 -12.84
C THR A 13 4.44 2.03 -14.06
N PHE A 14 4.00 2.39 -15.26
CA PHE A 14 4.47 1.76 -16.50
C PHE A 14 5.98 1.89 -16.67
N LEU A 15 6.54 3.08 -16.45
CA LEU A 15 7.99 3.30 -16.53
C LEU A 15 8.78 2.47 -15.52
N LEU A 16 8.30 2.37 -14.28
CA LEU A 16 8.94 1.58 -13.23
C LEU A 16 8.91 0.07 -13.52
N VAL A 17 7.79 -0.44 -14.05
CA VAL A 17 7.62 -1.87 -14.32
C VAL A 17 8.38 -2.32 -15.57
N THR A 18 8.63 -1.39 -16.51
CA THR A 18 9.32 -1.66 -17.78
C THR A 18 10.79 -1.23 -17.78
N HIS A 19 11.24 -0.52 -16.75
CA HIS A 19 12.52 0.22 -16.73
C HIS A 19 12.75 1.06 -18.00
N GLY A 20 11.67 1.59 -18.58
CA GLY A 20 11.71 2.37 -19.82
C GLY A 20 11.77 1.56 -21.12
N ASN A 21 11.81 0.22 -21.09
CA ASN A 21 11.71 -0.60 -22.29
C ASN A 21 10.31 -1.26 -22.41
N PRO A 22 9.45 -0.80 -23.33
CA PRO A 22 8.06 -1.27 -23.44
C PRO A 22 7.91 -2.74 -23.85
N THR A 23 9.00 -3.41 -24.28
CA THR A 23 8.99 -4.82 -24.71
C THR A 23 9.41 -5.80 -23.62
N SER A 24 9.91 -5.31 -22.49
CA SER A 24 10.32 -6.14 -21.35
C SER A 24 9.53 -5.76 -20.11
N LEU A 25 8.88 -6.75 -19.50
CA LEU A 25 8.29 -6.63 -18.17
C LEU A 25 9.27 -7.18 -17.14
N SER A 26 9.64 -6.36 -16.16
CA SER A 26 10.51 -6.77 -15.06
C SER A 26 9.81 -7.67 -14.02
N ILE A 27 8.49 -7.86 -14.17
CA ILE A 27 7.64 -8.65 -13.28
C ILE A 27 7.04 -9.85 -14.01
N SER A 28 6.86 -10.95 -13.28
CA SER A 28 6.19 -12.14 -13.80
C SER A 28 4.72 -11.87 -14.11
N SER A 29 4.14 -12.62 -15.04
CA SER A 29 2.71 -12.57 -15.35
C SER A 29 1.84 -12.86 -14.11
N GLY A 30 2.31 -13.74 -13.23
CA GLY A 30 1.66 -14.02 -11.94
C GLY A 30 1.67 -12.81 -11.00
N ALA A 31 2.80 -12.11 -10.88
CA ALA A 31 2.90 -10.90 -10.05
C ALA A 31 1.96 -9.79 -10.58
N LEU A 32 1.87 -9.63 -11.91
CA LEU A 32 0.95 -8.68 -12.53
C LEU A 32 -0.51 -9.04 -12.23
N PHE A 33 -0.90 -10.31 -12.40
CA PHE A 33 -2.27 -10.77 -12.12
C PHE A 33 -2.66 -10.54 -10.66
N TRP A 34 -1.82 -10.99 -9.72
CA TRP A 34 -2.08 -10.83 -8.29
C TRP A 34 -2.03 -9.35 -7.85
N GLY A 35 -1.18 -8.54 -8.47
CA GLY A 35 -1.11 -7.10 -8.22
C GLY A 35 -2.41 -6.38 -8.62
N ILE A 36 -2.95 -6.68 -9.81
CA ILE A 36 -4.23 -6.12 -10.27
C ILE A 36 -5.38 -6.63 -9.40
N ALA A 37 -5.44 -7.93 -9.12
CA ALA A 37 -6.45 -8.51 -8.24
C ALA A 37 -6.43 -7.86 -6.84
N SER A 38 -5.24 -7.61 -6.29
CA SER A 38 -5.05 -6.89 -5.03
C SER A 38 -5.55 -5.44 -5.13
N ALA A 39 -5.32 -4.74 -6.23
CA ALA A 39 -5.83 -3.37 -6.42
C ALA A 39 -7.37 -3.31 -6.43
N PHE A 40 -8.04 -4.28 -7.05
CA PHE A 40 -9.50 -4.39 -6.99
C PHE A 40 -10.00 -4.73 -5.58
N ALA A 41 -9.35 -5.68 -4.91
CA ALA A 41 -9.64 -5.99 -3.52
C ALA A 41 -9.42 -4.76 -2.61
N ALA A 42 -8.39 -3.97 -2.89
CA ALA A 42 -8.06 -2.73 -2.21
C ALA A 42 -9.16 -1.68 -2.34
N ALA A 43 -9.62 -1.45 -3.57
CA ALA A 43 -10.74 -0.56 -3.84
C ALA A 43 -12.01 -1.03 -3.13
N PHE A 44 -12.29 -2.33 -3.13
CA PHE A 44 -13.47 -2.90 -2.48
C PHE A 44 -13.41 -2.75 -0.95
N TYR A 45 -12.31 -3.16 -0.30
CA TYR A 45 -12.22 -3.09 1.16
C TYR A 45 -12.18 -1.64 1.69
N THR A 46 -11.78 -0.67 0.87
CA THR A 46 -11.75 0.74 1.30
C THR A 46 -13.10 1.45 1.13
N THR A 47 -13.89 1.10 0.10
CA THR A 47 -15.17 1.77 -0.17
C THR A 47 -16.37 1.09 0.49
N TRP A 48 -16.42 -0.24 0.47
CA TRP A 48 -17.60 -1.00 0.86
C TRP A 48 -17.90 -0.96 2.38
N PRO A 49 -16.94 -1.11 3.30
CA PRO A 49 -17.21 -1.13 4.74
C PRO A 49 -17.37 0.26 5.36
N SER A 50 -17.41 1.34 4.55
CA SER A 50 -17.58 2.72 5.03
C SER A 50 -18.77 2.89 5.99
N ARG A 51 -19.91 2.26 5.70
CA ARG A 51 -21.09 2.24 6.59
C ARG A 51 -20.85 1.47 7.88
N LEU A 52 -20.14 0.35 7.80
CA LEU A 52 -19.86 -0.53 8.94
C LEU A 52 -18.86 0.13 9.91
N ILE A 53 -17.83 0.79 9.37
CA ILE A 53 -16.85 1.57 10.12
C ILE A 53 -17.52 2.75 10.83
N ALA A 54 -18.49 3.41 10.18
CA ALA A 54 -19.24 4.51 10.80
C ALA A 54 -20.09 4.07 12.00
N GLN A 55 -20.57 2.82 12.00
CA GLN A 55 -21.41 2.29 13.09
C GLN A 55 -20.60 1.66 14.23
N TYR A 56 -19.58 0.86 13.91
CA TYR A 56 -18.85 0.04 14.89
C TYR A 56 -17.42 0.53 15.17
N GLY A 57 -16.97 1.59 14.48
CA GLY A 57 -15.61 2.09 14.56
C GLY A 57 -14.62 1.27 13.73
N THR A 58 -13.46 1.86 13.43
CA THR A 58 -12.48 1.23 12.52
C THR A 58 -11.80 0.01 13.15
N LEU A 59 -11.46 0.07 14.43
CA LEU A 59 -10.65 -0.97 15.08
C LEU A 59 -11.38 -2.33 15.16
N PRO A 60 -12.66 -2.43 15.57
CA PRO A 60 -13.37 -3.70 15.60
C PRO A 60 -13.59 -4.29 14.20
N VAL A 61 -13.95 -3.46 13.22
CA VAL A 61 -14.19 -3.89 11.84
C VAL A 61 -12.90 -4.48 11.24
N VAL A 62 -11.77 -3.79 11.42
CA VAL A 62 -10.49 -4.27 10.92
C VAL A 62 -10.03 -5.53 11.66
N GLY A 63 -10.14 -5.57 12.99
CA GLY A 63 -9.74 -6.74 13.77
C GLY A 63 -10.49 -8.02 13.37
N TRP A 64 -11.82 -7.93 13.19
CA TRP A 64 -12.61 -9.05 12.69
C TRP A 64 -12.25 -9.41 11.25
N SER A 65 -12.04 -8.42 10.37
CA SER A 65 -11.65 -8.68 8.99
C SER A 65 -10.31 -9.42 8.87
N MET A 66 -9.32 -9.04 9.68
CA MET A 66 -8.01 -9.70 9.73
C MET A 66 -8.13 -11.12 10.29
N SER A 67 -8.97 -11.33 11.30
CA SER A 67 -9.20 -12.64 11.90
C SER A 67 -9.84 -13.61 10.92
N PHE A 68 -10.91 -13.19 10.23
CA PHE A 68 -11.55 -14.01 9.19
C PHE A 68 -10.65 -14.20 7.98
N GLY A 69 -9.90 -13.16 7.57
CA GLY A 69 -8.93 -13.27 6.49
C GLY A 69 -7.86 -14.33 6.76
N GLY A 70 -7.29 -14.33 7.97
CA GLY A 70 -6.33 -15.34 8.39
C GLY A 70 -6.91 -16.76 8.43
N LEU A 71 -8.13 -16.92 8.96
CA LEU A 71 -8.82 -18.21 9.00
C LEU A 71 -9.12 -18.77 7.60
N ILE A 72 -9.53 -17.91 6.67
CA ILE A 72 -9.81 -18.29 5.28
C ILE A 72 -8.53 -18.69 4.54
N LEU A 73 -7.40 -18.05 4.84
CA LEU A 73 -6.10 -18.38 4.23
C LEU A 73 -5.48 -19.67 4.79
N LEU A 74 -5.83 -20.04 6.02
CA LEU A 74 -5.29 -21.21 6.73
C LEU A 74 -5.32 -22.52 5.90
N PRO A 75 -6.45 -22.95 5.28
CA PRO A 75 -6.49 -24.17 4.47
C PRO A 75 -5.61 -24.13 3.20
N PHE A 76 -5.33 -22.94 2.65
CA PHE A 76 -4.49 -22.82 1.44
C PHE A 76 -3.01 -23.08 1.75
N TYR A 77 -2.55 -22.69 2.94
CA TYR A 77 -1.15 -22.84 3.35
C TYR A 77 -0.91 -24.01 4.31
N ALA A 78 -1.96 -24.68 4.79
CA ALA A 78 -1.88 -25.80 5.73
C ALA A 78 -1.00 -26.97 5.23
N LYS A 79 -0.80 -27.11 3.92
CA LYS A 79 -0.03 -28.20 3.32
C LYS A 79 1.41 -27.85 2.98
N GLU A 80 1.79 -26.57 2.97
CA GLU A 80 3.11 -26.12 2.51
C GLU A 80 4.16 -26.00 3.64
N GLY A 81 3.75 -26.17 4.91
CA GLY A 81 4.55 -25.80 6.08
C GLY A 81 5.04 -26.94 6.98
N THR A 82 5.23 -28.17 6.51
CA THR A 82 5.61 -29.29 7.42
C THR A 82 7.10 -29.35 7.79
N HIS A 83 7.98 -28.60 7.12
CA HIS A 83 9.43 -28.64 7.32
C HIS A 83 10.04 -27.25 7.58
N PHE A 84 9.65 -26.58 8.66
CA PHE A 84 10.37 -25.38 9.12
C PHE A 84 10.80 -25.53 10.59
N ALA A 85 12.06 -25.19 10.86
CA ALA A 85 12.57 -25.13 12.22
C ALA A 85 12.12 -23.82 12.86
N VAL A 86 11.33 -23.91 13.93
CA VAL A 86 10.93 -22.74 14.71
C VAL A 86 12.14 -22.27 15.51
N SER A 87 12.89 -21.31 14.96
CA SER A 87 13.98 -20.64 15.69
C SER A 87 13.45 -19.46 16.50
N GLY A 88 14.15 -19.08 17.56
CA GLY A 88 13.83 -17.87 18.33
C GLY A 88 13.85 -16.60 17.48
N SER A 89 14.72 -16.55 16.46
CA SER A 89 14.78 -15.44 15.50
C SER A 89 13.54 -15.35 14.62
N LEU A 90 12.97 -16.49 14.20
CA LEU A 90 11.74 -16.54 13.40
C LEU A 90 10.55 -16.06 14.23
N ILE A 91 10.43 -16.51 15.49
CA ILE A 91 9.39 -16.04 16.41
C ILE A 91 9.50 -14.51 16.62
N LEU A 92 10.71 -14.00 16.83
CA LEU A 92 10.94 -12.58 17.04
C LEU A 92 10.60 -11.75 15.78
N ALA A 93 11.00 -12.22 14.60
CA ALA A 93 10.66 -11.58 13.32
C ALA A 93 9.14 -11.57 13.07
N PHE A 94 8.47 -12.69 13.35
CA PHE A 94 7.02 -12.81 13.25
C PHE A 94 6.31 -11.86 14.22
N PHE A 95 6.72 -11.84 15.49
CA PHE A 95 6.19 -10.91 16.49
C PHE A 95 6.38 -9.46 16.05
N TYR A 96 7.56 -9.10 15.58
CA TYR A 96 7.85 -7.75 15.09
C TYR A 96 6.94 -7.37 13.92
N LEU A 97 6.81 -8.22 12.90
CA LEU A 97 5.97 -7.94 11.73
C LEU A 97 4.48 -7.79 12.09
N VAL A 98 3.95 -8.67 12.93
CA VAL A 98 2.52 -8.67 13.28
C VAL A 98 2.19 -7.53 14.23
N VAL A 99 2.95 -7.38 15.32
CA VAL A 99 2.62 -6.42 16.38
C VAL A 99 3.08 -5.03 16.01
N ILE A 100 4.35 -4.86 15.63
CA ILE A 100 4.94 -3.54 15.37
C ILE A 100 4.64 -3.11 13.93
N GLY A 101 4.97 -3.95 12.95
CA GLY A 101 4.83 -3.62 11.53
C GLY A 101 3.39 -3.46 11.07
N THR A 102 2.46 -4.22 11.65
CA THR A 102 1.06 -4.24 11.21
C THR A 102 0.15 -3.56 12.23
N SER A 103 -0.10 -4.17 13.39
CA SER A 103 -1.15 -3.73 14.31
C SER A 103 -0.92 -2.33 14.88
N LEU A 104 0.27 -2.07 15.42
CA LEU A 104 0.60 -0.78 16.02
C LEU A 104 0.66 0.33 14.97
N THR A 105 1.41 0.11 13.88
CA THR A 105 1.60 1.10 12.81
C THR A 105 0.27 1.47 12.14
N PHE A 106 -0.59 0.48 11.87
CA PHE A 106 -1.91 0.73 11.30
C PHE A 106 -2.84 1.46 12.27
N SER A 107 -2.81 1.12 13.56
CA SER A 107 -3.60 1.82 14.59
C SER A 107 -3.17 3.30 14.72
N LEU A 108 -1.87 3.57 14.70
CA LEU A 108 -1.32 4.92 14.69
C LEU A 108 -1.70 5.68 13.42
N TYR A 109 -1.65 5.02 12.26
CA TYR A 109 -2.08 5.61 10.99
C TYR A 109 -3.56 6.02 11.03
N LEU A 110 -4.46 5.12 11.46
CA LEU A 110 -5.88 5.42 11.56
C LEU A 110 -6.15 6.57 12.53
N LYS A 111 -5.52 6.54 13.71
CA LYS A 111 -5.69 7.60 14.70
C LYS A 111 -5.13 8.93 14.18
N GLY A 112 -3.96 8.92 13.55
CA GLY A 112 -3.34 10.08 12.92
C GLY A 112 -4.24 10.68 11.84
N ALA A 113 -4.75 9.84 10.93
CA ALA A 113 -5.65 10.26 9.86
C ALA A 113 -6.95 10.89 10.40
N GLN A 114 -7.52 10.35 11.48
CA GLN A 114 -8.68 10.93 12.16
C GLN A 114 -8.37 12.30 12.80
N LEU A 115 -7.17 12.48 13.38
CA LEU A 115 -6.78 13.72 14.05
C LEU A 115 -6.49 14.87 13.08
N ILE A 116 -5.83 14.58 11.95
CA ILE A 116 -5.38 15.61 11.00
C ILE A 116 -6.35 15.86 9.85
N GLY A 117 -7.32 14.97 9.65
CA GLY A 117 -8.29 15.01 8.56
C GLY A 117 -7.74 14.52 7.21
N GLY A 118 -8.64 14.07 6.34
CA GLY A 118 -8.31 13.42 5.06
C GLY A 118 -7.26 14.13 4.18
N PRO A 119 -7.36 15.46 3.95
CA PRO A 119 -6.42 16.17 3.10
C PRO A 119 -4.97 16.23 3.62
N LYS A 120 -4.78 16.23 4.96
CA LYS A 120 -3.42 16.19 5.56
C LYS A 120 -2.90 14.75 5.60
N ALA A 121 -3.78 13.78 5.88
CA ALA A 121 -3.45 12.36 5.82
C ALA A 121 -2.98 11.94 4.41
N SER A 122 -3.63 12.43 3.35
CA SER A 122 -3.24 12.17 1.96
C SER A 122 -1.82 12.64 1.63
N ILE A 123 -1.37 13.77 2.22
CA ILE A 123 0.00 14.26 2.03
C ILE A 123 0.99 13.38 2.79
N LEU A 124 0.61 12.89 3.98
CA LEU A 124 1.42 11.94 4.73
C LEU A 124 1.55 10.61 3.98
N SER A 125 0.51 10.17 3.29
CA SER A 125 0.55 8.99 2.41
C SER A 125 1.52 9.16 1.23
N CYS A 126 1.89 10.39 0.82
CA CYS A 126 2.99 10.58 -0.14
C CYS A 126 4.34 10.10 0.40
N ALA A 127 4.51 10.03 1.72
CA ALA A 127 5.75 9.54 2.32
C ALA A 127 5.93 8.03 2.06
N GLU A 128 4.86 7.27 1.90
CA GLU A 128 4.92 5.82 1.66
C GLU A 128 5.68 5.45 0.38
N PRO A 129 5.33 5.93 -0.84
CA PRO A 129 6.10 5.63 -2.04
C PRO A 129 7.52 6.19 -1.99
N LEU A 130 7.73 7.35 -1.33
CA LEU A 130 9.06 7.94 -1.18
C LEU A 130 9.96 7.09 -0.27
N SER A 131 9.45 6.68 0.90
CA SER A 131 10.15 5.80 1.82
C SER A 131 10.40 4.44 1.20
N SER A 132 9.45 3.88 0.47
CA SER A 132 9.64 2.61 -0.27
C SER A 132 10.80 2.71 -1.26
N ALA A 133 10.85 3.77 -2.07
CA ALA A 133 11.95 3.99 -3.02
C ALA A 133 13.30 4.16 -2.30
N LEU A 134 13.37 5.02 -1.29
CA LEU A 134 14.60 5.29 -0.55
C LEU A 134 15.13 4.06 0.20
N LEU A 135 14.25 3.31 0.88
CA LEU A 135 14.62 2.09 1.57
C LEU A 135 15.03 0.99 0.59
N SER A 136 14.43 0.92 -0.60
CA SER A 136 14.86 0.01 -1.66
C SER A 136 16.26 0.31 -2.17
N LEU A 137 16.61 1.59 -2.33
CA LEU A 137 17.97 2.03 -2.68
C LEU A 137 18.99 1.74 -1.55
N LEU A 138 18.65 2.11 -0.32
CA LEU A 138 19.58 2.08 0.82
C LEU A 138 19.75 0.69 1.45
N LEU A 139 18.64 -0.05 1.64
CA LEU A 139 18.66 -1.35 2.33
C LEU A 139 18.80 -2.52 1.36
N LEU A 140 18.13 -2.45 0.21
CA LEU A 140 18.15 -3.55 -0.78
C LEU A 140 19.21 -3.37 -1.86
N GLY A 141 19.91 -2.21 -1.88
CA GLY A 141 20.96 -1.93 -2.85
C GLY A 141 20.47 -1.84 -4.30
N ILE A 142 19.18 -1.62 -4.52
CA ILE A 142 18.59 -1.56 -5.86
C ILE A 142 19.01 -0.25 -6.51
N SER A 143 19.66 -0.33 -7.67
CA SER A 143 20.07 0.85 -8.44
C SER A 143 18.93 1.31 -9.34
N PHE A 144 18.51 2.56 -9.16
CA PHE A 144 17.45 3.16 -9.97
C PHE A 144 18.04 3.71 -11.27
N THR A 145 17.43 3.33 -12.38
CA THR A 145 17.73 3.89 -13.70
C THR A 145 17.01 5.22 -13.91
N LEU A 146 17.35 5.98 -14.96
CA LEU A 146 16.71 7.26 -15.25
C LEU A 146 15.16 7.13 -15.42
N PRO A 147 14.62 6.10 -16.11
CA PRO A 147 13.19 5.84 -16.15
C PRO A 147 12.55 5.60 -14.77
N ASP A 148 13.25 4.96 -13.85
CA ASP A 148 12.72 4.68 -12.50
C ASP A 148 12.57 5.95 -11.67
N TRP A 149 13.55 6.86 -11.79
CA TRP A 149 13.46 8.18 -11.17
C TRP A 149 12.30 9.00 -11.74
N LEU A 150 12.13 9.00 -13.07
CA LEU A 150 11.00 9.68 -13.71
C LEU A 150 9.66 9.05 -13.29
N GLY A 151 9.58 7.73 -13.24
CA GLY A 151 8.39 7.01 -12.80
C GLY A 151 8.02 7.33 -11.36
N THR A 152 9.00 7.33 -10.47
CA THR A 152 8.84 7.71 -9.06
C THR A 152 8.37 9.17 -8.93
N LEU A 153 8.98 10.10 -9.66
CA LEU A 153 8.57 11.51 -9.68
C LEU A 153 7.13 11.70 -10.20
N LEU A 154 6.72 10.95 -11.22
CA LEU A 154 5.36 11.01 -11.76
C LEU A 154 4.32 10.48 -10.76
N ILE A 155 4.63 9.39 -10.06
CA ILE A 155 3.78 8.86 -8.97
C ILE A 155 3.67 9.91 -7.86
N LEU A 156 4.79 10.45 -7.36
CA LEU A 156 4.76 11.49 -6.32
C LEU A 156 3.96 12.72 -6.76
N SER A 157 4.12 13.15 -8.01
CA SER A 157 3.36 14.27 -8.59
C SER A 157 1.86 13.99 -8.61
N SER A 158 1.45 12.76 -8.92
CA SER A 158 0.03 12.37 -8.89
C SER A 158 -0.59 12.52 -7.49
N VAL A 159 0.13 12.11 -6.44
CA VAL A 159 -0.38 12.21 -5.06
C VAL A 159 -0.46 13.67 -4.61
N ILE A 160 0.51 14.51 -5.02
CA ILE A 160 0.47 15.95 -4.78
C ILE A 160 -0.74 16.58 -5.47
N LEU A 161 -1.01 16.24 -6.73
CA LEU A 161 -2.16 16.76 -7.48
C LEU A 161 -3.50 16.39 -6.80
N ILE A 162 -3.65 15.14 -6.37
CA ILE A 162 -4.85 14.68 -5.64
C ILE A 162 -4.98 15.41 -4.30
N SER A 163 -3.86 15.56 -3.58
CA SER A 163 -3.83 16.27 -2.29
C SER A 163 -4.22 17.74 -2.43
N LEU A 164 -3.79 18.42 -3.50
CA LEU A 164 -4.15 19.81 -3.78
C LEU A 164 -5.64 19.94 -4.16
N ASP A 165 -6.18 19.03 -4.97
CA ASP A 165 -7.61 19.03 -5.32
C ASP A 165 -8.49 18.81 -4.09
N SER A 166 -8.12 17.86 -3.22
CA SER A 166 -8.85 17.58 -1.98
C SER A 166 -8.87 18.79 -1.03
N ARG A 167 -7.75 19.51 -0.90
CA ARG A 167 -7.68 20.76 -0.13
C ARG A 167 -8.53 21.88 -0.73
N ARG A 168 -8.58 22.00 -2.07
CA ARG A 168 -9.41 23.03 -2.73
C ARG A 168 -10.89 22.78 -2.46
N ARG A 169 -11.35 21.52 -2.61
CA ARG A 169 -12.74 21.15 -2.32
C ARG A 169 -13.12 21.40 -0.87
N ALA A 170 -12.24 21.04 0.07
CA ALA A 170 -12.47 21.27 1.50
C ALA A 170 -12.51 22.76 1.91
N ARG A 171 -11.91 23.66 1.13
CA ARG A 171 -12.01 25.12 1.36
C ARG A 171 -13.24 25.77 0.72
N ALA A 172 -13.85 25.10 -0.27
CA ALA A 172 -14.99 25.61 -1.00
C ALA A 172 -16.35 25.15 -0.41
N ALA A 173 -16.33 24.16 0.49
CA ALA A 173 -17.46 23.69 1.28
C ALA A 173 -17.44 24.36 2.66
#